data_AF-A0A1E1WMZ4-F1
#
_entry.id   AF-A0A1E1WMZ4-F1
#
_cell.length_a   1.000
_cell.length_b   1.000
_cell.length_c   1.000
_cell.angle_alpha   90.00
_cell.angle_beta   90.00
_cell.angle_gamma   90.00
#
_symmetry.space_group_name_H-M   'P 1'
#
loop_
_entity.id
_entity.type
_entity.pdbx_description
1 polymer ?
#
loop_
_entity_poly.entity_id
_entity_poly.type
_entity_poly.pdbx_seq_one_letter_code
_entity_poly.pdbx_strand_id
1 'polypeptide(L)'
;ITKISSIPASRWSLVCVLCRERKGACIQCSVKTCKTAYHVTCAFKHGLEMRAIIEDENADDGVKLRSYCQKHSVNSKKEKCPGSGSEEEEVKRKRRKDMTS
;
A
#
# COMPACT_ATOMS: atom_id res chain seq x y z
N ILE A 1 -15.88 13.49 3.56
CA ILE A 1 -14.86 13.43 2.48
C ILE A 1 -14.58 14.87 2.05
N THR A 2 -13.45 15.46 2.45
CA THR A 2 -13.23 16.93 2.36
C THR A 2 -12.22 17.37 1.29
N LYS A 3 -11.51 16.44 0.64
CA LYS A 3 -10.41 16.75 -0.31
C LYS A 3 -10.56 16.07 -1.68
N ILE A 4 -11.77 15.98 -2.22
CA ILE A 4 -12.02 15.34 -3.53
C ILE A 4 -11.25 16.04 -4.65
N SER A 5 -11.19 17.38 -4.61
CA SER A 5 -10.45 18.20 -5.60
C SER A 5 -8.94 17.96 -5.62
N SER A 6 -8.39 17.36 -4.56
CA SER A 6 -6.96 17.03 -4.48
C SER A 6 -6.63 15.64 -5.07
N ILE A 7 -7.64 14.88 -5.52
CA ILE A 7 -7.42 13.55 -6.08
C ILE A 7 -6.87 13.70 -7.50
N PRO A 8 -5.66 13.17 -7.80
CA PRO A 8 -5.05 13.34 -9.11
C PRO A 8 -5.89 12.70 -10.22
N ALA A 9 -5.96 13.36 -11.38
CA ALA A 9 -6.74 12.94 -12.55
C ALA A 9 -6.49 11.48 -12.96
N SER A 10 -5.26 10.99 -12.76
CA SER A 10 -4.90 9.59 -13.03
C SER A 10 -5.83 8.60 -12.32
N ARG A 11 -6.23 8.86 -11.06
CA ARG A 11 -7.12 7.95 -10.30
C ARG A 11 -8.52 7.81 -10.90
N TRP A 12 -9.02 8.88 -11.53
CA TRP A 12 -10.30 8.92 -12.21
C TRP A 12 -10.26 8.25 -13.59
N SER A 13 -9.08 8.21 -14.20
CA SER A 13 -8.87 7.59 -15.52
C SER A 13 -8.74 6.05 -15.49
N LEU A 14 -8.54 5.47 -14.30
CA LEU A 14 -8.37 4.03 -14.13
C LEU A 14 -9.67 3.27 -14.35
N VAL A 15 -9.54 2.05 -14.91
CA VAL A 15 -10.66 1.11 -15.08
C VAL A 15 -10.68 0.15 -13.89
N CYS A 16 -11.82 0.01 -13.23
CA CYS A 16 -11.99 -0.98 -12.18
C CYS A 16 -12.01 -2.39 -12.78
N VAL A 17 -11.13 -3.28 -12.34
CA VAL A 17 -11.09 -4.67 -12.85
C VAL A 17 -12.30 -5.50 -12.45
N LEU A 18 -13.04 -5.09 -11.41
CA LEU A 18 -14.18 -5.83 -10.87
C LEU A 18 -15.48 -5.51 -11.62
N CYS A 19 -15.78 -4.22 -11.85
CA CYS A 19 -16.99 -3.80 -12.57
C CYS A 19 -16.75 -3.40 -14.02
N ARG A 20 -15.48 -3.33 -14.47
CA ARG A 20 -15.06 -2.99 -15.84
C ARG A 20 -15.51 -1.61 -16.34
N GLU A 21 -15.79 -0.68 -15.44
CA GLU A 21 -16.19 0.69 -15.76
C GLU A 21 -15.12 1.70 -15.35
N ARG A 22 -15.11 2.86 -16.04
CA ARG A 22 -14.32 4.06 -15.69
C ARG A 22 -15.22 5.10 -15.04
N LYS A 23 -15.61 4.88 -13.78
CA LYS A 23 -16.49 5.80 -13.06
C LYS A 23 -15.97 6.07 -11.66
N GLY A 24 -15.86 7.34 -11.29
CA GLY A 24 -15.30 7.70 -9.99
C GLY A 24 -13.80 7.44 -9.91
N ALA A 25 -13.26 7.49 -8.69
CA ALA A 25 -11.83 7.29 -8.44
C ALA A 25 -11.54 5.83 -8.06
N CYS A 26 -10.60 5.19 -8.77
CA CYS A 26 -10.09 3.89 -8.39
C CYS A 26 -8.93 4.01 -7.39
N ILE A 27 -8.83 3.02 -6.50
CA ILE A 27 -7.64 2.73 -5.72
C ILE A 27 -6.86 1.59 -6.37
N GLN A 28 -5.58 1.46 -6.02
CA GLN A 28 -4.72 0.38 -6.49
C GLN A 28 -4.31 -0.53 -5.35
N CYS A 29 -3.96 -1.76 -5.69
CA CYS A 29 -3.34 -2.70 -4.75
C CYS A 29 -2.12 -2.06 -4.07
N SER A 30 -1.94 -2.29 -2.77
CA SER A 30 -0.83 -1.74 -1.98
C SER A 30 0.53 -2.37 -2.32
N VAL A 31 0.58 -3.40 -3.18
CA VAL A 31 1.81 -4.04 -3.65
C VAL A 31 2.38 -3.20 -4.80
N LYS A 32 3.59 -2.68 -4.65
CA LYS A 32 4.23 -1.76 -5.63
C LYS A 32 4.30 -2.31 -7.06
N THR A 33 4.50 -3.61 -7.22
CA THR A 33 4.57 -4.28 -8.54
C THR A 33 3.20 -4.55 -9.14
N CYS A 34 2.11 -4.38 -8.38
CA CYS A 34 0.76 -4.66 -8.81
C CYS A 34 0.04 -3.39 -9.27
N LYS A 35 -0.35 -3.36 -10.55
CA LYS A 35 -1.10 -2.22 -11.13
C LYS A 35 -2.62 -2.42 -11.10
N THR A 36 -3.11 -3.46 -10.43
CA THR A 36 -4.55 -3.76 -10.35
C THR A 36 -5.29 -2.62 -9.67
N ALA A 37 -6.26 -2.04 -10.38
CA ALA A 37 -7.09 -0.94 -9.92
C ALA A 37 -8.55 -1.37 -9.74
N TYR A 38 -9.20 -0.86 -8.71
CA TYR A 38 -10.60 -1.15 -8.40
C TYR A 38 -11.22 -0.01 -7.61
N HIS A 39 -12.55 0.10 -7.66
CA HIS A 39 -13.26 0.99 -6.76
C HIS A 39 -13.22 0.45 -5.33
N VAL A 40 -13.17 1.35 -4.35
CA VAL A 40 -13.26 1.02 -2.93
C VAL A 40 -14.52 0.19 -2.65
N THR A 41 -15.67 0.63 -3.18
CA THR A 41 -16.96 -0.06 -3.03
C THR A 41 -16.97 -1.44 -3.71
N CYS A 42 -16.36 -1.58 -4.89
CA CYS A 42 -16.24 -2.87 -5.56
C CYS A 42 -15.38 -3.84 -4.73
N ALA A 43 -14.28 -3.36 -4.18
CA ALA A 43 -13.41 -4.16 -3.34
C ALA A 43 -14.12 -4.68 -2.08
N PHE A 44 -14.93 -3.84 -1.42
CA PHE A 44 -15.77 -4.30 -0.31
C PHE A 44 -16.81 -5.35 -0.73
N LYS A 45 -17.51 -5.13 -1.85
CA LYS A 45 -18.50 -6.09 -2.37
C LYS A 45 -17.91 -7.45 -2.73
N HIS A 46 -16.67 -7.46 -3.21
CA HIS A 46 -15.94 -8.68 -3.57
C HIS A 46 -15.11 -9.27 -2.42
N GLY A 47 -15.19 -8.70 -1.21
CA GLY A 47 -14.48 -9.21 -0.04
C GLY A 47 -12.95 -9.12 -0.15
N LEU A 48 -12.41 -8.09 -0.82
CA LEU A 48 -10.97 -7.88 -0.88
C LEU A 48 -10.43 -7.48 0.50
N GLU A 49 -9.21 -7.90 0.80
CA GLU A 49 -8.57 -7.55 2.05
C GLU A 49 -8.23 -6.05 2.10
N MET A 50 -8.68 -5.40 3.17
CA MET A 50 -8.34 -4.02 3.52
C MET A 50 -7.93 -3.95 4.99
N ARG A 51 -6.89 -3.18 5.29
CA ARG A 51 -6.36 -3.02 6.66
C ARG A 51 -6.05 -1.54 6.93
N ALA A 52 -6.39 -1.09 8.13
CA ALA A 52 -5.90 0.16 8.69
C ALA A 52 -4.72 -0.19 9.60
N ILE A 53 -3.55 0.41 9.34
CA ILE A 53 -2.32 0.18 10.09
C ILE A 53 -2.00 1.47 10.84
N ILE A 54 -1.85 1.39 12.16
CA ILE A 54 -1.42 2.51 13.01
C ILE A 54 0.11 2.50 13.04
N GLU A 55 0.75 3.63 12.77
CA GLU A 55 2.19 3.83 12.95
C GLU A 55 2.39 4.74 14.18
N ASP A 56 2.88 4.15 15.27
CA ASP A 56 2.92 4.78 16.61
C ASP A 56 3.94 5.91 16.78
N GLU A 57 4.84 6.16 15.82
CA GLU A 57 6.12 6.77 16.21
C GLU A 57 6.33 8.27 16.02
N ASN A 58 5.64 9.07 15.18
CA ASN A 58 5.76 10.57 15.22
C ASN A 58 4.94 11.39 14.18
N ALA A 59 3.72 11.02 13.78
CA ALA A 59 2.98 11.81 12.78
C ALA A 59 1.51 12.03 13.16
N ASP A 60 1.08 13.29 13.12
CA ASP A 60 -0.29 13.84 13.33
C ASP A 60 -1.43 13.13 12.54
N ASP A 61 -1.11 12.13 11.72
CA ASP A 61 -2.00 11.42 10.80
C ASP A 61 -1.62 9.91 10.72
N GLY A 62 -1.37 9.29 11.87
CA GLY A 62 -0.71 7.98 12.03
C GLY A 62 -1.45 6.73 11.52
N VAL A 63 -2.43 6.85 10.62
CA VAL A 63 -3.19 5.69 10.09
C VAL A 63 -2.98 5.53 8.59
N LYS A 64 -2.31 4.45 8.18
CA LYS A 64 -2.19 4.04 6.77
C LYS A 64 -3.23 3.00 6.39
N LEU A 65 -4.08 3.36 5.42
CA LEU A 65 -5.03 2.43 4.81
C LEU A 65 -4.37 1.65 3.68
N ARG A 66 -4.42 0.32 3.76
CA ARG A 66 -3.92 -0.60 2.72
C ARG A 66 -5.02 -1.49 2.20
N SER A 67 -4.94 -1.82 0.91
CA SER A 67 -5.83 -2.80 0.27
C SER A 67 -5.04 -3.74 -0.64
N TYR A 68 -5.53 -4.96 -0.79
CA TYR A 68 -4.89 -5.98 -1.61
C TYR A 68 -5.88 -6.60 -2.60
N CYS A 69 -5.44 -6.83 -3.84
CA CYS A 69 -6.24 -7.55 -4.82
C CYS A 69 -6.32 -9.05 -4.45
N GLN A 70 -7.23 -9.80 -5.09
CA GLN A 70 -7.41 -11.23 -4.80
C GLN A 70 -6.11 -12.06 -4.92
N LYS A 71 -5.19 -11.66 -5.80
CA LYS A 71 -3.89 -12.33 -5.96
C LYS A 71 -2.91 -12.03 -4.81
N HIS A 72 -3.07 -10.90 -4.14
CA HIS A 72 -2.18 -10.41 -3.06
C HIS A 72 -2.84 -10.40 -1.68
N SER A 73 -4.07 -10.89 -1.58
CA SER A 73 -4.76 -11.15 -0.32
C SER A 73 -4.12 -12.39 0.32
N VAL A 74 -2.89 -12.23 0.84
CA VAL A 74 -2.16 -13.32 1.47
C VAL A 74 -2.79 -13.59 2.83
N ASN A 75 -3.44 -14.75 2.93
CA ASN A 75 -4.00 -15.32 4.14
C ASN A 75 -3.10 -15.03 5.35
N SER A 76 -3.63 -14.26 6.30
CA SER A 76 -3.01 -13.82 7.55
C SER A 76 -2.03 -14.83 8.16
N LYS A 77 -0.73 -14.71 7.84
CA LYS A 77 0.41 -15.36 8.55
C LYS A 77 1.78 -14.95 7.99
N LYS A 78 2.05 -13.65 7.86
CA LYS A 78 3.42 -13.11 8.01
C LYS A 78 3.34 -11.60 8.21
N GLU A 79 3.33 -11.19 9.47
CA GLU A 79 3.57 -9.81 9.87
C GLU A 79 5.01 -9.39 9.57
N LYS A 80 5.34 -9.21 8.29
CA LYS A 80 6.39 -8.31 7.84
C LYS A 80 5.99 -7.79 6.47
N CYS A 81 5.34 -6.63 6.47
CA CYS A 81 5.53 -5.76 5.34
C CYS A 81 7.00 -5.30 5.41
N PRO A 82 7.90 -5.69 4.48
CA PRO A 82 9.05 -4.84 4.28
C PRO A 82 8.45 -3.52 3.78
N GLY A 83 8.70 -2.46 4.54
CA GLY A 83 8.59 -1.11 4.01
C GLY A 83 9.20 -1.12 2.62
N SER A 84 8.64 -0.30 1.76
CA SER A 84 9.22 -0.17 0.45
C SER A 84 10.62 0.44 0.55
N GLY A 85 11.63 -0.43 0.68
CA GLY A 85 13.03 -0.07 0.63
C GLY A 85 13.40 0.27 -0.81
N SER A 86 13.31 1.54 -1.13
CA SER A 86 14.48 2.26 -1.61
C SER A 86 14.84 3.11 -0.40
N GLU A 87 15.86 2.89 0.42
CA GLU A 87 17.15 2.22 0.29
C GLU A 87 17.56 1.79 1.70
N GLU A 88 17.86 0.52 1.98
CA GLU A 88 18.63 0.13 3.17
C GLU A 88 19.33 -1.21 2.87
N GLU A 89 20.63 -1.17 2.56
CA GLU A 89 21.60 -2.27 2.78
C GLU A 89 23.04 -1.74 2.50
N GLU A 90 23.53 -0.72 3.22
CA GLU A 90 24.99 -0.47 3.28
C GLU A 90 25.54 0.14 4.58
N VAL A 91 24.92 -0.08 5.75
CA VAL A 91 25.56 0.31 7.04
C VAL A 91 25.45 -0.78 8.10
N LYS A 92 25.79 -2.03 7.76
CA LYS A 92 26.01 -3.09 8.77
C LYS A 92 27.16 -4.04 8.45
N ARG A 93 28.27 -3.52 7.92
CA ARG A 93 29.53 -4.27 7.80
C ARG A 93 30.82 -3.52 8.21
N LYS A 94 30.74 -2.32 8.78
CA LYS A 94 31.91 -1.46 9.07
C LYS A 94 32.22 -1.17 10.54
N ARG A 95 31.78 -1.99 11.51
CA ARG A 95 32.11 -1.77 12.93
C ARG A 95 32.52 -3.01 13.73
N ARG A 96 33.22 -3.98 13.12
CA ARG A 96 33.82 -5.11 13.86
C ARG A 96 35.20 -5.54 13.35
N LYS A 97 35.99 -4.67 12.72
CA LYS A 97 37.37 -5.03 12.37
C LYS A 97 38.35 -3.87 12.33
N ASP A 98 38.37 -3.01 13.35
CA ASP A 98 39.51 -2.13 13.59
C ASP A 98 39.71 -1.95 15.10
N MET A 99 40.97 -2.01 15.54
CA MET A 99 41.50 -1.95 16.91
C MET A 99 41.50 -3.26 17.70
N THR A 100 42.04 -4.31 17.09
CA THR A 100 43.13 -5.03 17.76
C THR A 100 44.43 -4.28 17.42
N SER A 101 44.92 -3.50 18.38
CA SER A 101 46.31 -3.17 18.70
C SER A 101 46.27 -2.29 19.94
#